data_AF-A0A258NSF1-F1
#
_entry.id   AF-A0A258NSF1-F1
#
_cell.length_a   1.000
_cell.length_b   1.000
_cell.length_c   1.000
_cell.angle_alpha   90.00
_cell.angle_beta   90.00
_cell.angle_gamma   90.00
#
_symmetry.space_group_name_H-M   'P 1'
#
loop_
_entity.id
_entity.type
_entity.pdbx_description
1 polymer ?
#
loop_
_entity_poly.entity_id
_entity_poly.type
_entity_poly.pdbx_seq_one_letter_code
_entity_poly.pdbx_strand_id
1 'polypeptide(L)' 'MTIKLGINGFGRIGRNVLRAAVQNFSDIEIVGIN' A
#
# COMPACT_ATOMS: atom_id res chain seq x y z
N MET A 1 -13.38 6.73 -6.98
CA MET A 1 -12.96 5.45 -7.60
C MET A 1 -11.64 5.11 -6.95
N THR A 2 -11.51 3.93 -6.36
CA THR A 2 -10.37 3.59 -5.49
C THR A 2 -9.40 2.67 -6.25
N ILE A 3 -8.11 2.97 -6.17
CA ILE A 3 -7.04 2.16 -6.75
C ILE A 3 -6.76 0.99 -5.81
N LYS A 4 -6.97 -0.23 -6.29
CA LYS A 4 -6.63 -1.45 -5.56
C LYS A 4 -5.17 -1.82 -5.81
N LEU A 5 -4.35 -1.80 -4.77
CA LEU A 5 -2.91 -2.02 -4.84
C LEU A 5 -2.50 -3.26 -4.04
N GLY A 6 -1.71 -4.13 -4.66
CA GLY A 6 -1.02 -5.24 -3.99
C GLY A 6 0.46 -4.91 -3.77
N ILE A 7 1.02 -5.33 -2.63
CA ILE A 7 2.46 -5.19 -2.33
C ILE A 7 3.11 -6.57 -2.38
N ASN A 8 4.05 -6.79 -3.30
CA ASN A 8 4.87 -8.00 -3.35
C ASN A 8 6.29 -7.68 -2.87
N GLY A 9 6.64 -8.16 -1.68
CA GLY A 9 7.88 -7.87 -0.95
C GLY A 9 7.66 -6.90 0.21
N PHE A 10 7.24 -7.41 1.37
CA PHE A 10 6.97 -6.60 2.57
C PHE A 10 8.17 -6.31 3.49
N GLY A 11 9.33 -6.09 2.86
CA GLY A 11 10.55 -5.67 3.53
C GLY A 11 10.52 -4.20 3.97
N ARG A 12 11.70 -3.57 4.09
CA ARG A 12 11.82 -2.16 4.48
C ARG A 12 11.00 -1.22 3.58
N ILE A 13 11.00 -1.46 2.26
CA ILE A 13 10.28 -0.63 1.29
C ILE A 13 8.77 -0.89 1.36
N GLY A 14 8.32 -2.15 1.33
CA GLY A 14 6.89 -2.48 1.40
C GLY A 14 6.21 -1.88 2.63
N ARG A 15 6.87 -1.90 3.80
CA ARG A 15 6.35 -1.26 5.02
C ARG A 15 6.22 0.27 4.90
N ASN A 16 7.17 0.93 4.24
CA ASN A 16 7.10 2.38 4.02
C ASN A 16 6.06 2.74 2.95
N VAL A 17 5.85 1.89 1.94
CA VAL A 17 4.76 2.06 0.97
C VAL A 17 3.40 1.97 1.65
N LEU A 18 3.16 0.97 2.51
CA LEU A 18 1.92 0.87 3.28
C LEU A 18 1.68 2.12 4.14
N ARG A 19 2.71 2.60 4.86
CA ARG A 19 2.61 3.82 5.66
C ARG A 19 2.25 5.04 4.82
N ALA A 20 2.92 5.22 3.69
CA ALA A 20 2.66 6.34 2.79
C ALA A 20 1.24 6.27 2.20
N ALA A 21 0.79 5.08 1.78
CA ALA A 21 -0.57 4.85 1.27
C ALA A 21 -1.63 5.27 2.29
N VAL A 22 -1.53 4.80 3.54
CA VAL A 22 -2.50 5.11 4.59
C VAL A 22 -2.49 6.59 4.99
N GLN A 23 -1.32 7.24 4.99
CA GLN A 23 -1.19 8.62 5.46
C GLN A 23 -1.52 9.68 4.41
N ASN A 24 -1.20 9.43 3.14
CA ASN A 24 -1.19 10.48 2.12
C ASN A 24 -2.17 10.22 0.95
N PHE A 25 -2.70 9.01 0.80
CA PHE A 25 -3.49 8.62 -0.37
C PHE A 25 -4.81 7.96 0.03
N SER A 26 -5.86 8.76 0.20
CA SER A 26 -7.20 8.29 0.60
C SER A 26 -7.94 7.51 -0.49
N ASP A 27 -7.44 7.54 -1.72
CA ASP A 27 -7.95 6.83 -2.89
C ASP A 27 -7.24 5.49 -3.16
N ILE A 28 -6.32 5.07 -2.29
CA ILE A 28 -5.63 3.77 -2.38
C ILE A 28 -6.22 2.78 -1.35
N GLU A 29 -6.52 1.58 -1.83
CA GLU A 29 -6.90 0.43 -1.02
C GLU A 29 -5.83 -0.67 -1.19
N ILE A 30 -5.18 -1.06 -0.09
CA ILE A 30 -4.23 -2.18 -0.11
C ILE A 30 -5.01 -3.49 0.01
N VAL A 31 -5.05 -4.26 -1.07
CA VAL A 31 -5.90 -5.49 -1.17
C VAL A 31 -5.14 -6.78 -0.89
N GLY A 32 -3.81 -6.74 -0.78
CA GLY A 32 -3.01 -7.92 -0.49
C GLY A 32 -1.53 -7.60 -0.34
N ILE A 33 -0.84 -8.42 0.45
CA ILE A 33 0.60 -8.34 0.68
C ILE A 33 1.18 -9.76 0.57
N ASN A 34 2.22 -9.93 -0.24
CA ASN A 34 2.99 -11.17 -0.42
C ASN A 34 4.45 -10.96 -0.03
#